data_AF-A0A7L5YS84-F1
#
_entry.id   AF-A0A7L5YS84-F1
#
_cell.length_a   1.000
_cell.length_b   1.000
_cell.length_c   1.000
_cell.angle_alpha   90.00
_cell.angle_beta   90.00
_cell.angle_gamma   90.00
#
_symmetry.space_group_name_H-M   'P 1'
#
loop_
_entity.id
_entity.type
_entity.pdbx_description
1 polymer ?
#
loop_
_entity_poly.entity_id
_entity_poly.type
_entity_poly.pdbx_seq_one_letter_code
_entity_poly.pdbx_strand_id
1 'polypeptide(L)'
;MTIIPLARLTYGFGAGFGSGGSGEDSAHPASSGEGGGYGGGIRADPAGVVRISDNDVVVEPYVNVTRLGLAGILFAAWAIFWGAYTIRHLRKR
;
A
#
# COMPACT_ATOMS: atom_id res chain seq x y z
N MET A 1 -22.02 22.06 -22.54
CA MET A 1 -21.54 21.40 -21.30
C MET A 1 -21.10 19.98 -21.61
N THR A 2 -19.81 19.70 -21.47
CA THR A 2 -19.21 18.39 -21.75
C THR A 2 -18.60 17.83 -20.49
N ILE A 3 -18.92 16.57 -20.16
CA ILE A 3 -18.37 15.85 -19.00
C ILE A 3 -17.52 14.71 -19.53
N ILE A 4 -16.24 14.67 -19.15
CA ILE A 4 -15.30 13.63 -19.56
C ILE A 4 -14.88 12.84 -18.31
N PRO A 5 -15.22 11.55 -18.21
CA PRO A 5 -14.77 10.71 -17.11
C PRO A 5 -13.27 10.39 -17.24
N LEU A 6 -12.54 10.47 -16.13
CA LEU A 6 -11.13 10.12 -16.05
C LEU A 6 -10.95 8.85 -15.21
N ALA A 7 -10.17 7.91 -15.73
CA ALA A 7 -9.76 6.71 -15.00
C ALA A 7 -8.23 6.64 -14.93
N ARG A 8 -7.71 6.23 -13.78
CA ARG A 8 -6.29 5.94 -13.58
C ARG A 8 -6.07 4.44 -13.73
N LEU A 9 -5.28 4.07 -14.72
CA LEU A 9 -4.82 2.71 -14.92
C LEU A 9 -3.46 2.54 -14.25
N THR A 10 -3.37 1.57 -13.35
CA THR A 10 -2.12 1.17 -12.71
C THR A 10 -1.83 -0.27 -13.15
N TYR A 11 -0.67 -0.49 -13.76
CA TYR A 11 -0.20 -1.82 -14.09
C TYR A 11 1.05 -2.12 -13.25
N GLY A 12 1.24 -3.38 -12.88
CA GLY A 12 2.43 -3.81 -12.15
C GLY A 12 2.69 -5.27 -12.38
N PHE A 13 3.98 -5.61 -12.45
CA PHE A 13 4.48 -6.97 -12.57
C PHE A 13 5.67 -7.12 -11.63
N GLY A 14 5.79 -8.29 -11.01
CA GLY A 14 6.84 -8.62 -10.08
C GLY A 14 7.16 -10.11 -10.13
N ALA A 15 8.43 -10.41 -9.92
CA ALA A 15 8.92 -11.77 -9.71
C ALA A 15 9.77 -11.80 -8.44
N GLY A 16 9.66 -12.86 -7.68
CA GLY A 16 10.43 -13.10 -6.48
C GLY A 16 10.86 -14.55 -6.43
N PHE A 17 12.10 -14.77 -5.99
CA PHE A 17 12.65 -16.09 -5.75
C PHE A 17 13.20 -16.14 -4.32
N GLY A 18 12.97 -17.26 -3.64
CA GLY A 18 13.51 -17.55 -2.33
C GLY A 18 14.02 -18.98 -2.28
N SER A 19 15.14 -19.17 -1.62
CA SER A 19 15.65 -20.48 -1.23
C SER A 19 15.62 -20.60 0.29
N GLY A 20 15.15 -21.74 0.77
CA GLY A 20 15.18 -22.12 2.17
C GLY A 20 16.46 -22.89 2.47
N GLY A 21 17.39 -22.25 3.19
CA GLY A 21 18.55 -22.91 3.78
C GLY A 21 18.17 -23.52 5.14
N SER A 22 18.44 -24.81 5.32
CA SER A 22 18.32 -25.47 6.62
C SER A 22 19.45 -24.97 7.54
N GLY A 23 19.08 -24.56 8.75
CA GLY A 23 20.06 -24.25 9.80
C GLY A 23 20.86 -25.49 10.18
N GLU A 24 22.14 -25.30 10.46
CA GLU A 24 23.09 -26.32 10.92
C GLU A 24 22.75 -26.81 12.34
N ASP A 25 21.58 -27.41 12.56
CA ASP A 25 21.26 -28.11 13.82
C ASP A 25 19.94 -28.88 13.64
N SER A 26 19.98 -30.13 13.16
CA SER A 26 19.11 -31.25 13.60
C SER A 26 19.15 -32.44 12.62
N ALA A 27 19.09 -33.64 13.18
CA ALA A 27 19.34 -34.94 12.57
C ALA A 27 18.22 -35.46 11.62
N HIS A 28 17.66 -34.62 10.76
CA HIS A 28 16.67 -35.01 9.74
C HIS A 28 17.14 -34.58 8.34
N PRO A 29 16.81 -35.31 7.25
CA PRO A 29 17.28 -34.96 5.91
C PRO A 29 16.74 -33.55 5.58
N ALA A 30 17.68 -32.61 5.41
CA ALA A 30 17.37 -31.24 5.07
C ALA A 30 16.59 -31.20 3.75
N SER A 31 15.32 -30.79 3.81
CA SER A 31 14.57 -30.47 2.61
C SER A 31 15.02 -29.11 2.10
N SER A 32 15.83 -29.11 1.04
CA SER A 32 16.13 -27.90 0.26
C SER A 32 14.84 -27.46 -0.45
N GLY A 33 14.23 -26.40 0.05
CA GLY A 33 13.06 -25.80 -0.59
C GLY A 33 13.48 -24.60 -1.42
N GLU A 34 13.29 -24.66 -2.74
CA GLU A 34 13.39 -23.48 -3.60
C GLU A 34 11.99 -23.13 -4.11
N GLY A 35 11.66 -21.85 -4.06
CA GLY A 35 10.35 -21.34 -4.46
C GLY A 35 10.50 -20.05 -5.23
N GLY A 36 9.93 -20.02 -6.43
CA GLY A 36 9.80 -18.83 -7.26
C GLY A 36 8.34 -18.49 -7.51
N GLY A 37 8.01 -17.21 -7.51
CA GLY A 37 6.68 -16.72 -7.85
C GLY A 37 6.78 -15.50 -8.76
N TYR A 38 5.93 -15.45 -9.77
CA TYR A 38 5.72 -14.28 -10.61
C TYR A 38 4.24 -13.90 -10.58
N GLY A 39 3.97 -12.61 -10.64
CA GLY A 39 2.62 -12.08 -10.60
C GLY A 39 2.55 -10.75 -11.32
N GLY A 40 1.44 -10.52 -12.01
CA GLY A 40 1.13 -9.25 -12.65
C GLY A 40 -0.34 -8.93 -12.51
N GLY A 41 -0.67 -7.65 -12.45
CA GLY A 41 -2.03 -7.17 -12.30
C GLY A 41 -2.24 -5.81 -12.94
N ILE A 42 -3.47 -5.59 -13.41
CA ILE A 42 -3.94 -4.30 -13.88
C ILE A 42 -5.08 -3.86 -12.96
N ARG A 43 -5.01 -2.63 -12.48
CA ARG A 43 -6.03 -2.02 -11.65
C ARG A 43 -6.50 -0.73 -12.31
N ALA A 44 -7.81 -0.62 -12.53
CA ALA A 44 -8.45 0.61 -12.97
C ALA A 44 -9.13 1.25 -11.75
N ASP A 45 -8.65 2.43 -11.34
CA ASP A 45 -9.26 3.23 -10.27
C ASP A 45 -9.88 4.50 -10.90
N PRO A 46 -11.13 4.87 -10.57
CA PRO A 46 -11.71 6.14 -11.03
C PRO A 46 -10.89 7.33 -10.53
N ALA A 47 -10.50 8.24 -11.42
CA ALA A 47 -9.64 9.38 -11.07
C ALA A 47 -10.43 10.67 -10.84
N GLY A 48 -11.54 10.87 -11.55
CA GLY A 48 -12.37 12.05 -11.44
C GLY A 48 -13.12 12.38 -12.72
N VAL A 49 -13.63 13.60 -12.81
CA VAL A 49 -14.30 14.11 -14.01
C VAL A 49 -13.72 15.46 -14.42
N VAL A 50 -13.57 15.66 -15.73
CA VAL A 50 -13.32 16.99 -16.29
C VAL A 50 -14.64 17.57 -16.74
N ARG A 51 -14.98 18.74 -16.19
CA ARG A 51 -16.14 19.51 -16.60
C ARG A 51 -15.67 20.67 -17.47
N ILE A 52 -16.11 20.65 -18.72
CA ILE A 52 -15.84 21.71 -19.70
C ILE A 52 -17.12 22.55 -19.85
N SER A 53 -17.00 23.83 -19.47
CA SER A 53 -17.98 24.89 -19.72
C SER A 53 -17.45 25.84 -20.80
N ASP A 54 -18.31 26.71 -21.33
CA ASP A 54 -17.95 27.60 -22.46
C ASP A 54 -16.77 28.54 -22.14
N ASN A 55 -16.49 28.78 -20.85
CA ASN A 55 -15.42 29.68 -20.39
C ASN A 55 -14.42 29.03 -19.42
N ASP A 56 -14.60 27.76 -19.04
CA ASP A 56 -13.77 27.18 -17.96
C ASP A 56 -13.64 25.65 -18.04
N VAL A 57 -12.47 25.14 -17.63
CA VAL A 57 -12.14 23.72 -17.60
C VAL A 57 -11.71 23.36 -16.18
N VAL A 58 -12.60 22.69 -15.45
CA VAL A 58 -12.36 22.32 -14.04
C VAL A 58 -12.23 20.81 -13.92
N VAL A 59 -11.14 20.36 -13.30
CA VAL A 59 -10.89 18.94 -12.97
C VAL A 59 -11.32 18.70 -11.53
N GLU A 60 -12.34 17.87 -11.32
CA GLU A 60 -12.76 17.45 -9.98
C GLU A 60 -12.15 16.08 -9.65
N PRO A 61 -11.15 16.00 -8.76
CA PRO A 61 -10.53 14.73 -8.38
C PRO A 61 -11.43 13.93 -7.43
N TYR A 62 -11.47 12.62 -7.62
CA TYR A 62 -12.20 11.73 -6.73
C TYR A 62 -11.34 11.36 -5.51
N VAL A 63 -11.58 12.00 -4.36
CA VAL A 63 -10.88 11.70 -3.11
C VAL A 63 -11.56 10.54 -2.39
N ASN A 64 -10.82 9.46 -2.12
CA ASN A 64 -11.32 8.33 -1.35
C ASN A 64 -11.26 8.62 0.16
N VAL A 65 -12.40 9.02 0.73
CA VAL A 65 -12.54 9.35 2.16
C VAL A 65 -12.18 8.18 3.08
N THR A 66 -12.41 6.94 2.65
CA THR A 66 -12.08 5.74 3.44
C THR A 66 -10.57 5.57 3.59
N ARG A 67 -9.81 5.76 2.51
CA ARG A 67 -8.33 5.71 2.57
C ARG A 67 -7.78 6.82 3.45
N LEU A 68 -8.36 8.01 3.38
CA LEU A 68 -7.96 9.13 4.23
C LEU A 68 -8.22 8.83 5.72
N GLY A 69 -9.39 8.26 6.04
CA GLY A 69 -9.72 7.83 7.40
C GLY A 69 -8.77 6.76 7.93
N LEU A 70 -8.49 5.72 7.14
CA LEU A 70 -7.54 4.66 7.52
C LEU A 70 -6.13 5.19 7.74
N ALA A 71 -5.65 6.10 6.87
CA ALA A 71 -4.36 6.75 7.04
C ALA A 71 -4.30 7.56 8.35
N GLY A 72 -5.38 8.27 8.70
CA GLY A 72 -5.49 8.99 9.97
C GLY A 72 -5.44 8.06 11.19
N ILE A 73 -6.15 6.93 11.16
CA ILE A 73 -6.16 5.96 12.26
C ILE A 73 -4.77 5.34 12.44
N LEU A 74 -4.12 4.91 11.36
CA LEU A 74 -2.76 4.36 11.41
C LEU A 74 -1.76 5.36 11.96
N PHE A 75 -1.84 6.61 11.52
CA PHE A 75 -0.99 7.69 12.01
C PHE A 75 -1.20 7.94 13.50
N ALA A 76 -2.44 7.98 13.97
CA ALA A 76 -2.76 8.15 15.38
C ALA A 76 -2.22 6.97 16.22
N ALA A 77 -2.43 5.73 15.78
CA ALA A 77 -1.91 4.54 16.46
C ALA A 77 -0.38 4.57 16.56
N TRP A 78 0.31 4.97 15.49
CA TRP A 78 1.76 5.11 15.46
C TRP A 78 2.25 6.19 16.44
N ALA A 79 1.63 7.36 16.43
CA ALA A 79 1.95 8.45 17.35
C ALA A 79 1.73 8.05 18.82
N ILE A 80 0.61 7.37 19.12
CA ILE A 80 0.31 6.88 20.48
C ILE A 80 1.35 5.82 20.91
N PHE A 81 1.68 4.89 20.02
CA PHE A 81 2.67 3.85 20.31
C PHE A 81 4.02 4.45 20.67
N TRP A 82 4.52 5.39 19.88
CA TRP A 82 5.80 6.05 20.15
C TRP A 82 5.75 6.96 21.37
N GLY A 83 4.65 7.68 21.58
CA GLY A 83 4.45 8.48 22.79
C GLY A 83 4.47 7.63 24.05
N ALA A 84 3.69 6.54 24.08
CA ALA A 84 3.63 5.60 25.18
C ALA A 84 4.98 4.88 25.40
N TYR A 85 5.66 4.48 24.32
CA TYR A 85 6.98 3.88 24.38
C TYR A 85 8.02 4.84 24.97
N THR A 86 8.02 6.09 24.54
CA THR A 86 8.93 7.14 25.05
C THR A 86 8.71 7.40 26.53
N ILE A 87 7.46 7.53 26.96
CA ILE A 87 7.11 7.70 28.38
C ILE A 87 7.53 6.47 29.20
N ARG A 88 7.30 5.27 28.67
CA ARG A 88 7.67 4.02 29.34
C ARG A 88 9.19 3.85 29.45
N HIS A 89 9.95 4.40 28.51
CA HIS A 89 11.41 4.34 28.54
C HIS A 89 12.02 5.34 29.53
N LEU A 90 11.39 6.50 29.72
CA LEU A 90 11.79 7.50 30.72
C LEU A 90 11.50 7.06 32.16
N ARG A 91 10.41 6.35 32.41
CA ARG A 91 10.04 5.87 33.76
C ARG A 91 10.86 4.66 34.24
N LYS A 92 11.74 4.11 33.41
CA LYS A 92 12.60 2.96 33.73
C LYS A 92 14.06 3.34 34.02
N ARG A 93 14.40 4.63 34.03
CA ARG A 93 15.65 5.16 34.59
C ARG A 93 15.39 5.81 35.94
#